data_AF-A0A1X7TG75-F1
#
_entry.id   AF-A0A1X7TG75-F1
#
_cell.length_a   1.000
_cell.length_b   1.000
_cell.length_c   1.000
_cell.angle_alpha   90.00
_cell.angle_beta   90.00
_cell.angle_gamma   90.00
#
_symmetry.space_group_name_H-M   'P 1'
#
loop_
_entity.id
_entity.type
_entity.pdbx_description
1 polymer ?
#
loop_
_entity_poly.entity_id
_entity_poly.type
_entity_poly.pdbx_seq_one_letter_code
_entity_poly.pdbx_strand_id
1 'polypeptide(L)'
;GPVESNNGTQIKQVNDQSPDENKKPHLNDLLKLFKSYAAQYKVIGVALSVPVDDLLPIPGTATHNLICVFERWIASNEEVSWRKVLQVCDEYPEEFRKAKAEVEGFIDQPSDERPVESDNGTQTKQVNDQSSDENILDKEPKLKDLHRLFDSSAAHYSTIGTALDVEVEDLSHSEKAVSDKLRTVFKRWIDSNKGVTWRNALQVCEDYPDKFGKVKACIEKFLTSDRARENYKTNNN
;
A
#
# COMPACT_ATOMS: atom_id res chain seq x y z
N GLY A 1 -49.62 -10.50 -52.81
CA GLY A 1 -48.77 -10.90 -51.66
C GLY A 1 -47.32 -10.92 -52.08
N PRO A 2 -46.36 -11.26 -51.21
CA PRO A 2 -46.32 -11.27 -49.74
C PRO A 2 -45.68 -9.94 -49.22
N VAL A 3 -45.54 -9.65 -47.92
CA VAL A 3 -44.39 -10.03 -47.06
C VAL A 3 -44.77 -9.74 -45.60
N GLU A 4 -44.57 -10.75 -44.75
CA GLU A 4 -44.58 -10.67 -43.29
C GLU A 4 -43.48 -9.76 -42.76
N SER A 5 -43.72 -9.10 -41.63
CA SER A 5 -42.63 -8.80 -40.68
C SER A 5 -43.19 -8.70 -39.26
N ASN A 6 -42.95 -9.79 -38.53
CA ASN A 6 -42.99 -9.87 -37.08
C ASN A 6 -42.09 -8.80 -36.46
N ASN A 7 -42.65 -7.87 -35.69
CA ASN A 7 -41.89 -7.16 -34.67
C ASN A 7 -42.18 -7.83 -33.32
N GLY A 8 -41.44 -8.90 -33.07
CA GLY A 8 -41.29 -9.48 -31.74
C GLY A 8 -40.68 -8.44 -30.82
N THR A 9 -41.43 -8.10 -29.77
CA THR A 9 -40.94 -7.38 -28.60
C THR A 9 -39.79 -8.18 -28.00
N GLN A 10 -38.54 -7.81 -28.33
CA GLN A 10 -37.39 -8.24 -27.56
C GLN A 10 -37.43 -7.49 -26.24
N ILE A 11 -37.85 -8.22 -25.20
CA ILE A 11 -37.59 -7.90 -23.82
C ILE A 11 -36.06 -7.79 -23.70
N LYS A 12 -35.54 -6.56 -23.70
CA LYS A 12 -34.19 -6.31 -23.20
C LYS A 12 -34.24 -6.70 -21.72
N GLN A 13 -33.65 -7.85 -21.40
CA GLN A 13 -33.12 -8.06 -20.06
C GLN A 13 -32.08 -6.96 -19.87
N VAL A 14 -32.49 -5.90 -19.19
CA VAL A 14 -31.56 -4.94 -18.62
C VAL A 14 -30.89 -5.75 -17.51
N ASN A 15 -29.72 -6.28 -17.82
CA ASN A 15 -28.85 -6.83 -16.81
C ASN A 15 -28.34 -5.59 -16.04
N ASP A 16 -29.05 -5.21 -14.97
CA ASP A 16 -28.79 -4.07 -14.06
C ASP A 16 -27.46 -4.24 -13.27
N GLN A 17 -26.48 -4.92 -13.86
CA GLN A 17 -25.20 -5.25 -13.25
C GLN A 17 -24.16 -4.29 -13.84
N SER A 18 -23.55 -3.47 -13.00
CA SER A 18 -22.53 -2.52 -13.48
C SER A 18 -21.38 -3.30 -14.12
N PRO A 19 -20.88 -2.89 -15.31
CA PRO A 19 -19.79 -3.58 -15.99
C PRO A 19 -18.52 -3.68 -15.14
N ASP A 20 -18.41 -2.83 -14.12
CA ASP A 20 -17.28 -2.73 -13.22
C ASP A 20 -17.33 -3.69 -12.03
N GLU A 21 -18.47 -4.32 -11.75
CA GLU A 21 -18.58 -5.30 -10.66
C GLU A 21 -17.63 -6.49 -10.82
N ASN A 22 -17.38 -6.89 -12.07
CA ASN A 22 -16.48 -8.00 -12.37
C ASN A 22 -15.00 -7.59 -12.30
N LYS A 23 -14.69 -6.30 -12.22
CA LYS A 23 -13.29 -5.84 -12.24
C LYS A 23 -12.62 -6.13 -10.91
N LYS A 24 -11.32 -6.38 -10.99
CA LYS A 24 -10.46 -6.56 -9.83
C LYS A 24 -10.28 -5.20 -9.12
N PRO A 25 -10.62 -5.07 -7.83
CA PRO A 25 -10.36 -3.86 -7.06
C PRO A 25 -8.85 -3.64 -6.83
N HIS A 26 -8.43 -2.37 -6.79
CA HIS A 26 -7.10 -2.00 -6.30
C HIS A 26 -7.11 -1.84 -4.78
N LEU A 27 -5.96 -2.09 -4.14
CA LEU A 27 -5.80 -1.95 -2.69
C LEU A 27 -6.18 -0.55 -2.19
N ASN A 28 -5.81 0.50 -2.92
CA ASN A 28 -6.12 1.88 -2.55
C ASN A 28 -7.63 2.15 -2.53
N ASP A 29 -8.38 1.61 -3.49
CA ASP A 29 -9.84 1.76 -3.55
C ASP A 29 -10.50 1.01 -2.39
N LEU A 30 -10.05 -0.22 -2.11
CA LEU A 30 -10.51 -0.98 -0.95
C LEU A 30 -10.24 -0.22 0.35
N LEU A 31 -9.05 0.37 0.53
CA LEU A 31 -8.72 1.13 1.72
C LEU A 31 -9.52 2.44 1.80
N LYS A 32 -9.78 3.12 0.69
CA LYS A 32 -10.60 4.33 0.67
C LYS A 32 -12.00 4.03 1.18
N LEU A 33 -12.60 2.92 0.78
CA LEU A 33 -13.96 2.51 1.14
C LEU A 33 -14.03 1.85 2.52
N PHE A 34 -13.03 1.03 2.89
CA PHE A 34 -13.11 0.18 4.08
C PHE A 34 -12.26 0.65 5.27
N LYS A 35 -11.46 1.73 5.17
CA LYS A 35 -10.60 2.18 6.29
C LYS A 35 -11.34 2.47 7.59
N SER A 36 -12.57 3.01 7.52
CA SER A 36 -13.43 3.22 8.70
C SER A 36 -13.91 1.91 9.33
N TYR A 37 -13.85 0.80 8.59
CA TYR A 37 -14.19 -0.56 9.01
C TYR A 37 -12.97 -1.41 9.36
N ALA A 38 -11.83 -0.76 9.63
CA ALA A 38 -10.58 -1.44 9.96
C ALA A 38 -10.68 -2.39 11.17
N ALA A 39 -11.52 -2.07 12.15
CA ALA A 39 -11.72 -2.91 13.32
C ALA A 39 -12.39 -4.26 12.97
N GLN A 40 -13.14 -4.32 11.86
CA GLN A 40 -13.82 -5.52 11.37
C GLN A 40 -12.93 -6.40 10.47
N TYR A 41 -11.61 -6.18 10.40
CA TYR A 41 -10.70 -6.92 9.51
C TYR A 41 -10.84 -8.45 9.61
N LYS A 42 -11.13 -9.00 10.79
CA LYS A 42 -11.35 -10.46 10.94
C LYS A 42 -12.61 -10.93 10.23
N VAL A 43 -13.72 -10.20 10.39
CA VAL A 43 -14.99 -10.53 9.73
C VAL A 43 -14.83 -10.43 8.22
N ILE A 44 -14.23 -9.33 7.75
CA ILE A 44 -13.95 -9.10 6.34
C ILE A 44 -13.02 -10.20 5.79
N GLY A 45 -11.94 -10.53 6.50
CA GLY A 45 -11.00 -11.56 6.06
C GLY A 45 -11.63 -12.94 5.96
N VAL A 46 -12.41 -13.35 6.97
CA VAL A 46 -13.12 -14.64 6.93
C VAL A 46 -14.13 -14.68 5.77
N ALA A 47 -14.91 -13.62 5.55
CA ALA A 47 -15.88 -13.55 4.46
C ALA A 47 -15.23 -13.57 3.06
N LEU A 48 -14.00 -13.02 2.96
CA LEU A 48 -13.16 -13.10 1.76
C LEU A 48 -12.34 -14.40 1.68
N SER A 49 -12.55 -15.37 2.60
CA SER A 49 -11.79 -16.62 2.68
C SER A 49 -10.27 -16.43 2.85
N VAL A 50 -9.86 -15.35 3.52
CA VAL A 50 -8.47 -15.05 3.87
C VAL A 50 -8.16 -15.55 5.29
N PRO A 51 -7.06 -16.29 5.49
CA PRO A 51 -6.59 -16.62 6.83
C PRO A 51 -6.24 -15.37 7.65
N VAL A 52 -6.81 -15.26 8.85
CA VAL A 52 -6.64 -14.10 9.76
C VAL A 52 -6.17 -14.49 11.17
N ASP A 53 -5.90 -15.77 11.44
CA ASP A 53 -5.56 -16.26 12.78
C ASP A 53 -4.24 -15.68 13.31
N ASP A 54 -3.31 -15.39 12.40
CA ASP A 54 -2.03 -14.76 12.69
C ASP A 54 -2.14 -13.24 12.88
N LEU A 55 -3.27 -12.63 12.52
CA LEU A 55 -3.52 -11.21 12.71
C LEU A 55 -4.04 -10.94 14.12
N LEU A 56 -3.13 -10.46 14.98
CA LEU A 56 -3.42 -10.17 16.37
C LEU A 56 -4.14 -8.81 16.52
N PRO A 57 -5.21 -8.71 17.33
CA PRO A 57 -5.91 -7.46 17.59
C PRO A 57 -5.14 -6.60 18.60
N ILE A 58 -3.99 -6.06 18.17
CA ILE A 58 -3.19 -5.13 18.97
C ILE A 58 -3.79 -3.72 18.86
N PRO A 59 -3.97 -2.98 19.97
CA PRO A 59 -4.46 -1.60 19.91
C PRO A 59 -3.68 -0.75 18.90
N GLY A 60 -4.39 -0.03 18.03
CA GLY A 60 -3.80 0.81 16.98
C GLY A 60 -3.38 0.09 15.70
N THR A 61 -3.54 -1.23 15.59
CA THR A 61 -3.13 -2.01 14.40
C THR A 61 -4.27 -2.40 13.46
N ALA A 62 -5.52 -2.08 13.80
CA ALA A 62 -6.70 -2.49 13.04
C ALA A 62 -6.60 -2.19 11.53
N THR A 63 -6.16 -0.99 11.15
CA THR A 63 -5.98 -0.61 9.74
C THR A 63 -4.88 -1.43 9.06
N HIS A 64 -3.80 -1.75 9.78
CA HIS A 64 -2.73 -2.60 9.25
C HIS A 64 -3.23 -4.02 9.01
N ASN A 65 -3.99 -4.59 9.94
CA ASN A 65 -4.55 -5.93 9.77
C ASN A 65 -5.58 -5.97 8.63
N LEU A 66 -6.37 -4.91 8.43
CA LEU A 66 -7.24 -4.78 7.26
C LEU A 66 -6.45 -4.72 5.95
N ILE A 67 -5.33 -3.99 5.91
CA ILE A 67 -4.42 -3.96 4.75
C ILE A 67 -3.93 -5.38 4.44
N CYS A 68 -3.44 -6.10 5.45
CA CYS A 68 -2.96 -7.47 5.26
C CYS A 68 -4.05 -8.40 4.72
N VAL A 69 -5.30 -8.24 5.17
CA VAL A 69 -6.43 -9.01 4.64
C VAL A 69 -6.63 -8.75 3.14
N PHE A 70 -6.67 -7.48 2.73
CA PHE A 70 -6.87 -7.14 1.32
C PHE A 70 -5.70 -7.54 0.44
N GLU A 71 -4.45 -7.35 0.89
CA GLU A 71 -3.26 -7.78 0.16
C GLU A 71 -3.25 -9.30 -0.05
N ARG A 72 -3.57 -10.08 0.98
CA ARG A 72 -3.69 -11.54 0.88
C ARG A 72 -4.80 -11.96 -0.07
N TRP A 73 -5.97 -11.32 0.01
CA TRP A 73 -7.08 -11.61 -0.88
C TRP A 73 -6.73 -11.30 -2.35
N ILE A 74 -6.16 -10.12 -2.61
CA ILE A 74 -5.75 -9.68 -3.95
C ILE A 74 -4.70 -10.62 -4.57
N ALA A 75 -3.81 -11.17 -3.74
CA ALA A 75 -2.75 -12.09 -4.12
C ALA A 75 -3.20 -13.57 -4.13
N SER A 76 -4.43 -13.87 -3.72
CA SER A 76 -4.95 -15.24 -3.69
C SER A 76 -5.34 -15.74 -5.08
N ASN A 77 -5.55 -17.06 -5.19
CA ASN A 77 -6.10 -17.69 -6.38
C ASN A 77 -7.65 -17.65 -6.43
N GLU A 78 -8.29 -16.96 -5.49
CA GLU A 78 -9.74 -16.82 -5.42
C GLU A 78 -10.26 -15.76 -6.40
N GLU A 79 -11.57 -15.71 -6.61
CA GLU A 79 -12.21 -14.65 -7.40
C GLU A 79 -12.07 -13.30 -6.68
N VAL A 80 -11.20 -12.43 -7.22
CA VAL A 80 -10.99 -11.06 -6.72
C VAL A 80 -11.76 -10.07 -7.59
N SER A 81 -12.97 -9.69 -7.15
CA SER A 81 -13.85 -8.77 -7.88
C SER A 81 -14.66 -7.86 -6.94
N TRP A 82 -15.13 -6.71 -7.44
CA TRP A 82 -16.06 -5.85 -6.70
C TRP A 82 -17.37 -6.58 -6.36
N ARG A 83 -17.82 -7.51 -7.19
CA ARG A 83 -18.96 -8.40 -6.88
C ARG A 83 -18.72 -9.15 -5.57
N LYS A 84 -17.52 -9.71 -5.38
CA LYS A 84 -17.21 -10.44 -4.15
C LYS A 84 -17.21 -9.51 -2.92
N VAL A 85 -16.77 -8.26 -3.08
CA VAL A 85 -16.87 -7.22 -2.03
C VAL A 85 -18.34 -6.93 -1.68
N LEU A 86 -19.20 -6.75 -2.69
CA LEU A 86 -20.63 -6.52 -2.50
C LEU A 86 -21.31 -7.72 -1.81
N GLN A 87 -20.92 -8.94 -2.17
CA GLN A 87 -21.41 -10.15 -1.51
C GLN A 87 -21.05 -10.17 -0.01
N VAL A 88 -19.82 -9.80 0.36
CA VAL A 88 -19.44 -9.67 1.78
C VAL A 88 -20.32 -8.65 2.50
N CYS A 89 -20.63 -7.52 1.85
CA CYS A 89 -21.54 -6.54 2.44
C CYS A 89 -22.98 -7.06 2.60
N ASP A 90 -23.44 -7.93 1.70
CA ASP A 90 -24.76 -8.57 1.75
C ASP A 90 -24.88 -9.68 2.79
N GLU A 91 -23.78 -10.38 3.07
CA GLU A 91 -23.71 -11.40 4.13
C GLU A 91 -23.78 -10.77 5.53
N TYR A 92 -23.36 -9.50 5.67
CA TYR A 92 -23.28 -8.76 6.93
C TYR A 92 -23.95 -7.38 6.80
N PRO A 93 -25.26 -7.33 6.53
CA PRO A 93 -25.94 -6.08 6.18
C PRO A 93 -26.00 -5.10 7.35
N GLU A 94 -26.04 -5.57 8.59
CA GLU A 94 -26.04 -4.64 9.74
C GLU A 94 -24.66 -4.01 9.98
N GLU A 95 -23.57 -4.70 9.66
CA GLU A 95 -22.21 -4.16 9.77
C GLU A 95 -21.81 -3.31 8.56
N PHE A 96 -22.23 -3.67 7.35
CA PHE A 96 -21.68 -3.13 6.11
C PHE A 96 -22.69 -2.48 5.15
N ARG A 97 -23.96 -2.26 5.54
CA ARG A 97 -24.95 -1.53 4.72
C ARG A 97 -24.43 -0.23 4.14
N LYS A 98 -23.70 0.56 4.94
CA LYS A 98 -23.11 1.82 4.48
C LYS A 98 -21.94 1.59 3.51
N ALA A 99 -21.05 0.64 3.80
CA ALA A 99 -19.95 0.27 2.90
C ALA A 99 -20.49 -0.21 1.54
N LYS A 100 -21.59 -0.99 1.54
CA LYS A 100 -22.26 -1.44 0.32
C LYS A 100 -22.63 -0.27 -0.59
N ALA A 101 -23.37 0.70 -0.06
CA ALA A 101 -23.80 1.88 -0.83
C ALA A 101 -22.60 2.70 -1.35
N GLU A 102 -21.51 2.79 -0.58
CA GLU A 102 -20.28 3.47 -1.01
C GLU A 102 -19.56 2.69 -2.13
N VAL A 103 -19.54 1.35 -2.09
CA VAL A 103 -18.99 0.50 -3.15
C VAL A 103 -19.84 0.61 -4.42
N GLU A 104 -21.16 0.49 -4.32
CA GLU A 104 -22.11 0.65 -5.45
C GLU A 104 -21.92 2.02 -6.13
N GLY A 105 -21.90 3.10 -5.33
CA GLY A 105 -21.63 4.43 -5.86
C GLY A 105 -20.25 4.58 -6.49
N PHE A 106 -19.24 3.84 -6.03
CA PHE A 106 -17.90 3.87 -6.61
C PHE A 106 -17.81 3.13 -7.96
N ILE A 107 -18.47 1.97 -8.09
CA ILE A 107 -18.45 1.18 -9.33
C ILE A 107 -19.33 1.78 -10.43
N ASP A 108 -20.37 2.54 -10.06
CA ASP A 108 -21.26 3.23 -11.00
C ASP A 108 -20.65 4.51 -11.58
N GLN A 109 -19.55 5.01 -10.99
CA GLN A 109 -18.84 6.16 -11.54
C GLN A 109 -18.11 5.79 -12.84
N PRO A 110 -18.23 6.61 -13.91
CA PRO A 110 -17.51 6.38 -15.16
C PRO A 110 -16.00 6.35 -14.89
N SER A 111 -15.30 5.36 -15.48
CA SER A 111 -13.86 5.13 -15.23
C SER A 111 -12.97 6.33 -15.57
N ASP A 112 -13.45 7.27 -16.40
CA ASP A 112 -12.73 8.48 -16.83
C ASP A 112 -12.69 9.59 -15.76
N GLU A 113 -13.54 9.54 -14.72
CA GLU A 113 -13.50 10.47 -13.57
C GLU A 113 -12.82 9.87 -12.34
N ARG A 114 -12.47 8.57 -12.38
CA ARG A 114 -11.66 7.95 -11.34
C ARG A 114 -10.20 8.42 -11.52
N PRO A 115 -9.46 8.73 -10.44
CA PRO A 115 -8.04 9.04 -10.56
C PRO A 115 -7.34 7.89 -11.29
N VAL A 116 -6.87 8.14 -12.51
CA VAL A 116 -6.06 7.20 -13.27
C VAL A 116 -4.72 7.10 -12.56
N GLU A 117 -4.55 6.09 -11.71
CA GLU A 117 -3.24 5.62 -11.29
C GLU A 117 -2.82 4.50 -12.22
N SER A 118 -1.72 4.77 -12.93
CA SER A 118 -1.15 3.93 -13.97
C SER A 118 -0.93 2.50 -13.49
N ASP A 119 -1.60 1.59 -14.17
CA ASP A 119 -1.30 0.16 -14.19
C ASP A 119 0.12 -0.02 -14.75
N ASN A 120 1.14 -0.02 -13.90
CA ASN A 120 2.49 -0.40 -14.27
C ASN A 120 2.75 -1.85 -13.83
N GLY A 121 1.98 -2.75 -14.43
CA GLY A 121 2.51 -4.05 -14.84
C GLY A 121 3.56 -3.81 -15.92
N THR A 122 4.79 -4.24 -15.65
CA THR A 122 5.98 -4.09 -16.49
C THR A 122 5.74 -4.26 -17.99
N GLN A 123 5.90 -3.17 -18.77
CA GLN A 123 6.53 -3.23 -20.10
C GLN A 123 7.38 -1.97 -20.35
N THR A 124 8.69 -2.20 -20.45
CA THR A 124 9.67 -1.28 -21.01
C THR A 124 9.27 -0.84 -22.41
N LYS A 125 8.98 0.45 -22.59
CA LYS A 125 9.28 1.17 -23.83
C LYS A 125 9.69 2.60 -23.50
N GLN A 126 10.97 2.88 -23.76
CA GLN A 126 11.51 4.23 -23.86
C GLN A 126 10.69 5.00 -24.90
N VAL A 127 10.05 6.09 -24.49
CA VAL A 127 10.04 7.30 -25.31
C VAL A 127 10.42 8.45 -24.37
N ASN A 128 11.55 9.04 -24.71
CA ASN A 128 12.19 10.18 -24.11
C ASN A 128 11.28 11.41 -24.18
N ASP A 129 10.83 11.90 -23.03
CA ASP A 129 10.57 13.33 -22.85
C ASP A 129 11.12 13.77 -21.49
N GLN A 130 12.09 14.67 -21.55
CA GLN A 130 12.78 15.27 -20.42
C GLN A 130 11.81 16.17 -19.64
N SER A 131 11.28 15.65 -18.54
CA SER A 131 10.89 16.46 -17.38
C SER A 131 11.79 16.02 -16.24
N SER A 132 12.65 16.92 -15.77
CA SER A 132 13.52 16.71 -14.62
C SER A 132 12.71 16.71 -13.32
N ASP A 133 11.82 15.73 -13.15
CA ASP A 133 11.27 15.39 -11.85
C ASP A 133 12.36 14.65 -11.07
N GLU A 134 13.04 15.35 -10.17
CA GLU A 134 13.97 14.70 -9.24
C GLU A 134 13.25 13.57 -8.52
N ASN A 135 13.72 12.35 -8.75
CA ASN A 135 13.15 11.17 -8.13
C ASN A 135 13.36 11.27 -6.61
N ILE A 136 12.27 11.27 -5.83
CA ILE A 136 12.32 11.34 -4.37
C ILE A 136 13.21 10.25 -3.77
N LEU A 137 13.38 9.13 -4.47
CA LEU A 137 14.26 8.04 -4.08
C LEU A 137 15.74 8.44 -4.02
N ASP A 138 16.15 9.43 -4.83
CA ASP A 138 17.53 9.90 -4.91
C ASP A 138 17.79 11.06 -3.92
N LYS A 139 16.79 11.47 -3.14
CA LYS A 139 16.92 12.50 -2.11
C LYS A 139 17.52 11.93 -0.82
N GLU A 140 18.32 12.75 -0.17
CA GLU A 140 18.86 12.46 1.16
C GLU A 140 17.74 12.44 2.21
N PRO A 141 17.55 11.33 2.95
CA PRO A 141 16.56 11.24 4.01
C PRO A 141 16.94 12.06 5.24
N LYS A 142 15.96 12.74 5.85
CA LYS A 142 16.18 13.43 7.14
C LYS A 142 16.33 12.40 8.27
N LEU A 143 17.30 12.61 9.16
CA LEU A 143 17.56 11.74 10.33
C LEU A 143 16.29 11.40 11.14
N LYS A 144 15.43 12.39 11.36
CA LYS A 144 14.17 12.21 12.11
C LYS A 144 13.19 11.24 11.41
N ASP A 145 13.18 11.24 10.09
CA ASP A 145 12.27 10.40 9.31
C ASP A 145 12.81 8.96 9.25
N LEU A 146 14.12 8.77 9.04
CA LEU A 146 14.76 7.45 9.17
C LEU A 146 14.53 6.84 10.55
N HIS A 147 14.87 7.59 11.61
CA HIS A 147 14.73 7.10 12.98
C HIS A 147 13.30 6.67 13.27
N ARG A 148 12.30 7.48 12.91
CA ARG A 148 10.89 7.14 13.08
C ARG A 148 10.46 5.90 12.29
N LEU A 149 10.89 5.77 11.03
CA LEU A 149 10.45 4.67 10.15
C LEU A 149 11.10 3.34 10.54
N PHE A 150 12.32 3.37 11.08
CA PHE A 150 13.06 2.18 11.50
C PHE A 150 12.99 1.90 13.00
N ASP A 151 12.32 2.72 13.82
CA ASP A 151 12.32 2.59 15.29
C ASP A 151 11.84 1.20 15.74
N SER A 152 10.83 0.64 15.07
CA SER A 152 10.35 -0.71 15.36
C SER A 152 11.37 -1.82 15.08
N SER A 153 12.46 -1.50 14.36
CA SER A 153 13.57 -2.39 14.03
C SER A 153 14.88 -1.94 14.69
N ALA A 154 14.83 -1.08 15.71
CA ALA A 154 16.03 -0.54 16.38
C ALA A 154 16.95 -1.61 16.99
N ALA A 155 16.41 -2.77 17.38
CA ALA A 155 17.22 -3.89 17.84
C ALA A 155 18.19 -4.42 16.77
N HIS A 156 17.94 -4.13 15.49
CA HIS A 156 18.78 -4.54 14.35
C HIS A 156 19.75 -3.45 13.89
N TYR A 157 20.05 -2.45 14.73
CA TYR A 157 20.94 -1.34 14.36
C TYR A 157 22.29 -1.80 13.77
N SER A 158 22.85 -2.92 14.26
CA SER A 158 24.12 -3.46 13.76
C SER A 158 23.97 -3.98 12.34
N THR A 159 22.93 -4.77 12.04
CA THR A 159 22.65 -5.25 10.67
C THR A 159 22.40 -4.09 9.71
N ILE A 160 21.63 -3.09 10.13
CA ILE A 160 21.34 -1.90 9.33
C ILE A 160 22.63 -1.12 9.06
N GLY A 161 23.46 -0.89 10.10
CA GLY A 161 24.71 -0.15 9.95
C GLY A 161 25.70 -0.85 9.03
N THR A 162 25.88 -2.16 9.17
CA THR A 162 26.74 -2.95 8.26
C THR A 162 26.23 -2.88 6.82
N ALA A 163 24.92 -2.99 6.59
CA ALA A 163 24.35 -2.90 5.24
C ALA A 163 24.50 -1.50 4.62
N LEU A 164 24.60 -0.45 5.44
CA LEU A 164 24.85 0.93 5.03
C LEU A 164 26.34 1.32 5.00
N ASP A 165 27.26 0.35 5.18
CA ASP A 165 28.71 0.58 5.28
C ASP A 165 29.10 1.58 6.40
N VAL A 166 28.42 1.47 7.54
CA VAL A 166 28.66 2.27 8.75
C VAL A 166 29.32 1.43 9.83
N GLU A 167 30.35 1.98 10.47
CA GLU A 167 30.99 1.38 11.64
C GLU A 167 30.01 1.29 12.83
N VAL A 168 29.85 0.08 13.40
CA VAL A 168 28.91 -0.21 14.49
C VAL A 168 29.54 -0.91 15.69
N GLU A 169 30.82 -1.27 15.63
CA GLU A 169 31.47 -2.10 16.65
C GLU A 169 31.49 -1.41 18.02
N ASP A 170 31.81 -0.12 18.03
CA ASP A 170 31.81 0.70 19.25
C ASP A 170 30.41 0.81 19.89
N LEU A 171 29.34 0.69 19.10
CA LEU A 171 27.95 0.72 19.60
C LEU A 171 27.56 -0.57 20.32
N SER A 172 28.16 -1.71 19.96
CA SER A 172 27.91 -3.00 20.61
C SER A 172 28.29 -2.98 22.09
N HIS A 173 29.37 -2.27 22.43
CA HIS A 173 29.86 -2.13 23.80
C HIS A 173 29.30 -0.91 24.54
N SER A 174 28.45 -0.12 23.90
CA SER A 174 27.85 1.08 24.50
C SER A 174 26.64 0.76 25.38
N GLU A 175 26.50 1.47 26.51
CA GLU A 175 25.34 1.44 27.41
C GLU A 175 24.09 2.17 26.87
N LYS A 176 24.17 2.78 25.67
CA LYS A 176 23.05 3.50 25.05
C LYS A 176 21.83 2.60 24.80
N ALA A 177 20.64 3.19 24.84
CA ALA A 177 19.42 2.50 24.43
C ALA A 177 19.48 2.08 22.95
N VAL A 178 18.83 0.97 22.57
CA VAL A 178 18.84 0.46 21.18
C VAL A 178 18.36 1.48 20.16
N SER A 179 17.35 2.29 20.52
CA SER A 179 16.85 3.37 19.66
C SER A 179 17.88 4.48 19.45
N ASP A 180 18.70 4.79 20.47
CA ASP A 180 19.81 5.76 20.35
C ASP A 180 20.98 5.19 19.53
N LYS A 181 21.24 3.88 19.62
CA LYS A 181 22.22 3.20 18.77
C LYS A 181 21.80 3.27 17.29
N LEU A 182 20.54 2.93 16.98
CA LEU A 182 19.97 3.08 15.64
C LEU A 182 20.08 4.53 15.12
N ARG A 183 19.70 5.51 15.95
CA ARG A 183 19.85 6.93 15.60
C ARG A 183 21.31 7.29 15.29
N THR A 184 22.26 6.74 16.06
CA THR A 184 23.69 6.99 15.84
C THR A 184 24.16 6.40 14.50
N VAL A 185 23.69 5.21 14.14
CA VAL A 185 23.95 4.60 12.82
C VAL A 185 23.48 5.50 11.69
N PHE A 186 22.23 5.97 11.72
CA PHE A 186 21.71 6.86 10.67
C PHE A 186 22.44 8.19 10.62
N LYS A 187 22.82 8.74 11.78
CA LYS A 187 23.61 9.97 11.83
C LYS A 187 24.97 9.77 11.14
N ARG A 188 25.70 8.70 11.47
CA ARG A 188 26.98 8.37 10.82
C ARG A 188 26.83 8.15 9.32
N TRP A 189 25.77 7.46 8.91
CA TRP A 189 25.49 7.25 7.50
C TRP A 189 25.30 8.57 6.75
N ILE A 190 24.45 9.46 7.27
CA ILE A 190 24.22 10.81 6.72
C ILE A 190 25.54 11.61 6.69
N ASP A 191 26.27 11.63 7.80
CA ASP A 191 27.53 12.37 7.94
C ASP A 191 28.63 11.83 6.99
N SER A 192 28.53 10.58 6.52
CA SER A 192 29.49 10.00 5.56
C SER A 192 29.36 10.59 4.16
N ASN A 193 28.18 11.14 3.82
CA ASN A 193 27.82 11.67 2.49
C ASN A 193 28.10 10.71 1.31
N LYS A 194 28.15 9.39 1.57
CA LYS A 194 28.36 8.35 0.56
C LYS A 194 27.04 7.69 0.17
N GLY A 195 26.42 8.15 -0.91
CA GLY A 195 25.21 7.52 -1.46
C GLY A 195 24.02 7.53 -0.51
N VAL A 196 23.88 8.57 0.31
CA VAL A 196 22.83 8.68 1.34
C VAL A 196 21.50 9.04 0.66
N THR A 197 20.71 8.02 0.31
CA THR A 197 19.44 8.20 -0.41
C THR A 197 18.34 7.28 0.11
N TRP A 198 17.07 7.65 -0.11
CA TRP A 198 15.94 6.75 0.17
C TRP A 198 16.04 5.41 -0.59
N ARG A 199 16.64 5.42 -1.79
CA ARG A 199 16.93 4.21 -2.57
C ARG A 199 17.82 3.24 -1.80
N ASN A 200 18.92 3.73 -1.22
CA ASN A 200 19.82 2.90 -0.42
C ASN A 200 19.15 2.38 0.86
N ALA A 201 18.31 3.20 1.52
CA ALA A 201 17.55 2.75 2.68
C ALA A 201 16.52 1.65 2.34
N LEU A 202 15.89 1.72 1.16
CA LEU A 202 15.01 0.67 0.65
C LEU A 202 15.77 -0.59 0.28
N GLN A 203 16.97 -0.47 -0.32
CA GLN A 203 17.81 -1.62 -0.64
C GLN A 203 18.14 -2.45 0.60
N VAL A 204 18.48 -1.81 1.72
CA VAL A 204 18.67 -2.52 3.00
C VAL A 204 17.41 -3.32 3.39
N CYS A 205 16.23 -2.77 3.13
CA CYS A 205 14.99 -3.48 3.44
C CYS A 205 14.72 -4.65 2.48
N GLU A 206 15.18 -4.54 1.22
CA GLU A 206 15.08 -5.59 0.20
C GLU A 206 16.06 -6.73 0.41
N ASP A 207 17.26 -6.44 0.92
CA ASP A 207 18.30 -7.42 1.20
C ASP A 207 17.97 -8.29 2.43
N TYR A 208 17.12 -7.77 3.33
CA TYR A 208 16.67 -8.46 4.55
C TYR A 208 15.13 -8.38 4.71
N PRO A 209 14.36 -8.98 3.79
CA PRO A 209 12.91 -8.82 3.75
C PRO A 209 12.22 -9.44 4.97
N ASP A 210 12.79 -10.48 5.56
CA ASP A 210 12.35 -11.14 6.79
C ASP A 210 12.46 -10.21 8.03
N LYS A 211 13.44 -9.30 8.03
CA LYS A 211 13.68 -8.36 9.14
C LYS A 211 13.03 -7.01 8.93
N PHE A 212 13.00 -6.55 7.68
CA PHE A 212 12.71 -5.16 7.34
C PHE A 212 11.57 -4.99 6.34
N GLY A 213 10.84 -6.05 5.96
CA GLY A 213 9.68 -5.94 5.06
C GLY A 213 8.62 -4.94 5.55
N LYS A 214 8.35 -4.90 6.87
CA LYS A 214 7.47 -3.89 7.47
C LYS A 214 8.01 -2.47 7.35
N VAL A 215 9.32 -2.30 7.54
CA VAL A 215 9.98 -1.00 7.40
C VAL A 215 9.94 -0.55 5.94
N LYS A 216 10.18 -1.45 4.98
CA LYS A 216 10.05 -1.21 3.54
C LYS A 216 8.69 -0.59 3.22
N ALA A 217 7.61 -1.27 3.61
CA ALA A 217 6.25 -0.79 3.39
C ALA A 217 5.98 0.56 4.06
N CYS A 218 6.54 0.80 5.26
CA CYS A 218 6.44 2.10 5.92
C CYS A 218 7.18 3.21 5.17
N ILE A 219 8.36 2.92 4.60
CA ILE A 219 9.12 3.87 3.78
C ILE A 219 8.36 4.16 2.49
N GLU A 220 7.93 3.14 1.74
CA GLU A 220 7.18 3.30 0.48
C GLU A 220 5.93 4.16 0.68
N LYS A 221 5.13 3.84 1.71
CA LYS A 221 3.96 4.65 2.09
C LYS A 221 4.33 6.07 2.52
N PHE A 222 5.45 6.25 3.20
CA PHE A 222 5.91 7.57 3.58
C PHE A 222 6.28 8.40 2.35
N LEU A 223 7.01 7.82 1.39
CA LEU A 223 7.49 8.51 0.19
C LEU A 223 6.37 8.95 -0.76
N THR A 224 5.20 8.31 -0.69
CA THR A 224 4.00 8.73 -1.42
C THR A 224 3.14 9.76 -0.66
N SER A 225 3.43 10.01 0.62
CA SER A 225 2.64 10.94 1.44
C SER A 225 2.90 12.41 1.13
N ASP A 226 1.90 13.27 1.39
CA ASP A 226 2.03 14.73 1.26
C ASP A 226 3.20 15.27 2.08
N ARG A 227 3.43 14.71 3.28
CA ARG A 227 4.59 15.07 4.10
C ARG A 227 5.90 14.84 3.36
N ALA A 228 6.07 13.73 2.64
CA ALA A 228 7.29 13.49 1.89
C ALA A 228 7.39 14.40 0.65
N ARG A 229 6.26 14.67 -0.02
CA ARG A 229 6.20 15.64 -1.12
C ARG A 229 6.66 17.03 -0.67
N GLU A 230 6.12 17.54 0.43
CA GLU A 230 6.50 18.83 0.99
C GLU A 230 7.97 18.89 1.43
N ASN A 231 8.50 17.79 1.97
CA ASN A 231 9.84 17.79 2.58
C ASN A 231 10.98 17.46 1.62
N TYR A 232 10.69 16.83 0.47
CA TYR A 232 11.69 16.28 -0.44
C TYR A 232 11.42 16.56 -1.93
N LYS A 233 10.22 16.98 -2.34
CA LYS A 233 9.90 17.35 -3.74
C LYS A 233 9.92 18.85 -4.02
N THR A 234 10.35 19.70 -3.08
CA THR A 234 10.46 21.14 -3.36
C THR A 234 11.63 21.42 -4.30
N ASN A 235 11.29 21.81 -5.53
CA ASN A 235 12.18 22.50 -6.46
C ASN A 235 12.82 23.71 -5.76
N ASN A 236 14.14 23.85 -5.91
CA ASN A 236 14.85 25.06 -5.57
C ASN A 236 14.17 26.27 -6.24
N ASN A 237 13.92 27.31 -5.46
CA ASN A 237 13.79 28.67 -5.97
C ASN A 237 15.07 29.42 -5.61
#